data_AF-A0A067D646-F1
#
_entry.id   AF-A0A067D646-F1
#
_cell.length_a   1.000
_cell.length_b   1.000
_cell.length_c   1.000
_cell.angle_alpha   90.00
_cell.angle_beta   90.00
_cell.angle_gamma   90.00
#
_symmetry.space_group_name_H-M   'P 1'
#
loop_
_entity.id
_entity.type
_entity.pdbx_description
1 polymer ?
#
loop_
_entity_poly.entity_id
_entity_poly.type
_entity_poly.pdbx_seq_one_letter_code
_entity_poly.pdbx_strand_id
1 'polypeptide(L)' 'MAGEASMLKFLKPKSRLQPVDVQAAAFWGVAAVSGALYLIQPFDWLKKTFLEKSEEK' A
#
# COMPACT_ATOMS: atom_id res chain seq x y z
N MET A 1 -11.88 16.39 11.41
CA MET A 1 -12.42 15.08 10.99
C MET A 1 -13.40 14.55 12.05
N ALA A 2 -14.63 15.05 12.08
CA ALA A 2 -15.61 14.70 13.13
C ALA A 2 -16.76 13.79 12.64
N GLY A 3 -16.91 13.62 11.32
CA GLY A 3 -18.00 12.82 10.72
C GLY A 3 -17.71 11.33 10.60
N GLU A 4 -16.47 10.94 10.27
CA GLU A 4 -16.08 9.54 10.00
C GLU A 4 -16.14 8.67 11.26
N ALA A 5 -15.74 9.22 12.42
CA ALA A 5 -15.81 8.54 13.70
C ALA A 5 -17.25 8.25 14.18
N SER A 6 -18.25 8.95 13.64
CA SER A 6 -19.66 8.76 13.99
C SER A 6 -20.32 7.65 13.16
N MET A 7 -19.90 7.45 11.90
CA MET A 7 -20.44 6.39 11.03
C MET A 7 -20.02 4.98 11.47
N LEU A 8 -18.87 4.83 12.12
CA LEU A 8 -18.35 3.54 12.59
C LEU A 8 -18.99 3.05 13.91
N LYS A 9 -19.81 3.88 14.57
CA LYS A 9 -20.47 3.52 15.83
C LYS A 9 -21.59 2.48 15.64
N PHE A 10 -22.22 2.46 14.46
CA PHE A 10 -23.31 1.52 14.13
C PHE A 10 -22.81 0.15 13.67
N LEU A 11 -21.51 0.00 13.41
CA LEU A 11 -20.89 -1.30 13.10
C LEU A 11 -20.48 -2.00 14.39
N LYS A 12 -20.85 -3.29 14.49
CA LYS A 12 -20.52 -4.21 15.59
C LYS A 12 -19.05 -4.02 15.99
N PRO A 13 -18.70 -3.94 17.29
CA PRO A 13 -17.34 -3.66 17.77
C PRO A 13 -16.24 -4.55 17.16
N LYS A 14 -16.61 -5.75 16.72
CA LYS A 14 -15.74 -6.80 16.16
C LYS A 14 -15.49 -6.70 14.64
N SER A 15 -16.20 -5.82 13.94
CA SER A 15 -16.05 -5.58 12.49
C SER A 15 -15.55 -4.17 12.17
N ARG A 16 -15.11 -3.43 13.18
CA ARG A 16 -14.41 -2.16 12.96
C ARG A 16 -13.03 -2.51 12.46
N LEU A 17 -12.78 -2.31 11.17
CA LEU A 17 -11.42 -2.25 10.62
C LEU A 17 -10.67 -1.24 11.47
N GLN A 18 -9.80 -1.70 12.36
CA GLN A 18 -9.06 -0.78 13.19
C GLN A 18 -8.06 -0.07 12.27
N PRO A 19 -7.96 1.27 12.31
CA PRO A 19 -7.00 1.99 11.49
C PRO A 19 -5.57 1.48 11.65
N VAL A 20 -5.23 0.95 12.83
CA VAL A 20 -3.96 0.29 13.11
C VAL A 20 -3.73 -0.97 12.27
N ASP A 21 -4.75 -1.77 12.02
CA ASP A 21 -4.63 -3.00 11.21
C ASP A 21 -4.42 -2.65 9.73
N VAL A 22 -5.12 -1.62 9.24
CA VAL A 22 -4.94 -1.11 7.88
C VAL A 22 -3.54 -0.52 7.70
N GLN A 23 -3.08 0.26 8.68
CA GLN A 23 -1.74 0.83 8.70
C GLN A 23 -0.67 -0.26 8.76
N ALA A 24 -0.85 -1.28 9.61
CA ALA A 24 0.04 -2.42 9.70
C ALA A 24 0.08 -3.20 8.38
N ALA A 25 -1.07 -3.48 7.77
CA ALA A 25 -1.15 -4.15 6.47
C ALA A 25 -0.45 -3.36 5.37
N ALA A 26 -0.59 -2.03 5.36
CA ALA A 26 0.12 -1.17 4.44
C ALA A 26 1.65 -1.25 4.64
N PHE A 27 2.13 -1.17 5.89
CA PHE A 27 3.56 -1.28 6.19
C PHE A 27 4.13 -2.66 5.85
N TRP A 28 3.44 -3.74 6.20
CA TRP A 28 3.83 -5.09 5.84
C TRP A 28 3.81 -5.31 4.33
N GLY A 29 2.84 -4.72 3.63
CA GLY A 29 2.79 -4.72 2.16
C GLY A 29 4.01 -4.03 1.55
N VAL A 30 4.35 -2.83 2.02
CA VAL A 30 5.56 -2.11 1.57
C VAL A 30 6.81 -2.93 1.85
N ALA A 31 6.96 -3.48 3.06
CA ALA A 31 8.12 -4.29 3.42
C ALA A 31 8.25 -5.54 2.53
N ALA A 32 7.15 -6.23 2.24
CA ALA A 32 7.14 -7.41 1.37
C ALA A 32 7.52 -7.04 -0.08
N VAL A 33 6.95 -5.96 -0.61
CA VAL A 33 7.29 -5.46 -1.95
C VAL A 33 8.75 -5.05 -2.02
N SER A 34 9.25 -4.29 -1.04
CA SER A 34 10.66 -3.90 -0.96
C SER A 34 11.59 -5.12 -0.87
N GLY A 35 11.22 -6.14 -0.09
CA GLY A 35 11.98 -7.39 0.01
C GLY A 35 12.01 -8.16 -1.32
N ALA A 36 10.87 -8.26 -2.02
CA ALA A 36 10.80 -8.89 -3.33
C ALA A 36 11.64 -8.14 -4.37
N LEU A 37 11.58 -6.81 -4.37
CA LEU A 37 12.42 -5.97 -5.23
C LEU A 37 13.90 -6.15 -4.93
N TYR A 38 14.28 -6.29 -3.65
CA TYR A 38 15.66 -6.55 -3.25
C TYR A 38 16.15 -7.93 -3.70
N LEU A 39 15.32 -8.97 -3.61
CA LEU A 39 15.69 -10.33 -4.00
C LEU A 39 15.80 -10.52 -5.52
N ILE A 40 14.83 -9.99 -6.28
CA ILE A 40 14.75 -10.19 -7.73
C ILE A 40 15.62 -9.17 -8.48
N GLN A 41 15.93 -8.03 -7.84
CA GLN A 41 16.65 -6.88 -8.41
C GLN A 41 16.19 -6.51 -9.84
N PRO A 42 14.88 -6.33 -10.12
CA PRO A 42 14.36 -6.16 -11.48
C PRO A 42 14.55 -4.74 -12.04
N PHE A 43 15.58 -4.01 -11.61
CA PHE A 43 15.71 -2.58 -11.87
C PHE A 43 15.88 -2.25 -13.36
N ASP A 44 16.59 -3.08 -14.13
CA ASP A 44 16.77 -2.82 -15.56
C ASP A 44 15.48 -3.00 -16.36
N TRP A 45 14.67 -4.00 -16.02
CA TRP A 45 13.32 -4.14 -16.59
C TRP A 45 12.42 -2.95 -16.21
N LEU A 46 12.53 -2.48 -14.96
CA LEU A 46 11.70 -1.39 -14.45
C LEU A 46 12.03 -0.05 -15.12
N LYS A 47 13.32 0.23 -15.39
CA LYS A 47 13.75 1.41 -16.18
C LYS A 47 13.16 1.39 -17.59
N LYS A 48 13.25 0.25 -18.29
CA LYS A 48 12.68 0.11 -19.64
C LYS A 48 11.16 0.28 -19.65
N THR A 49 10.49 -0.25 -18.63
CA THR A 49 9.02 -0.25 -18.56
C THR A 49 8.42 1.11 -18.22
N PHE A 50 9.08 1.88 -17.33
CA PHE A 50 8.52 3.11 -16.77
C PHE A 50 9.27 4.39 -17.11
N LEU A 51 10.60 4.35 -17.29
CA LEU A 51 11.40 5.54 -17.58
C LEU A 51 11.55 5.76 -19.09
N GLU A 52 12.00 4.75 -19.84
CA GLU A 52 12.18 4.86 -21.31
C GLU A 52 10.84 5.09 -22.03
N LYS A 53 9.78 4.41 -21.59
CA LYS A 53 8.42 4.61 -22.11
C LYS A 53 7.87 6.03 -21.86
N SER A 54 8.44 6.76 -20.90
CA SER A 54 7.99 8.11 -20.55
C SER A 54 8.76 9.22 -21.29
N GLU A 55 9.93 8.92 -21.87
CA GLU A 55 10.74 9.85 -22.68
C GLU A 55 10.28 9.96 -24.13
N GLU A 56 9.43 9.05 -24.61
CA GLU A 56 8.83 9.09 -25.95
C GLU A 56 7.57 9.98 -25.99
N LYS A 57 7.63 11.17 -25.39
CA LYS A 57 6.54 12.15 -25.41
C LYS A 57 7.03 13.57 -25.62
#